data_AF-A0A5N9A4N0-F1
#
_entry.id   AF-A0A5N9A4N0-F1
#
_cell.length_a   1.000
_cell.length_b   1.000
_cell.length_c   1.000
_cell.angle_alpha   90.00
_cell.angle_beta   90.00
_cell.angle_gamma   90.00
#
_symmetry.space_group_name_H-M   'P 1'
#
loop_
_entity.id
_entity.type
_entity.pdbx_description
1 polymer ?
#
loop_
_entity_poly.entity_id
_entity_poly.type
_entity_poly.pdbx_seq_one_letter_code
_entity_poly.pdbx_strand_id
1 'polypeptide(L)'
;MPAGNFILVPMLDMVIHLWDLASAIGQDKTIDAPLAEICIGILTPEAIEGGRQMGAFGPEVPSPGTGTPQERLLGSLGRTP
;
A
#
# COMPACT_ATOMS: atom_id res chain seq x y z
N MET A 1 -3.79 16.50 14.43
CA MET A 1 -2.60 16.02 13.69
C MET A 1 -2.03 17.17 12.87
N PRO A 2 -0.70 17.38 12.82
CA PRO A 2 -0.08 18.33 11.90
C PRO A 2 -0.42 18.00 10.44
N ALA A 3 -0.49 19.00 9.57
CA ALA A 3 -0.85 18.81 8.15
C ALA A 3 0.08 17.82 7.42
N GLY A 4 1.37 17.81 7.77
CA GLY A 4 2.33 16.86 7.21
C GLY A 4 2.06 15.40 7.58
N ASN A 5 1.44 15.11 8.73
CA ASN A 5 0.98 13.75 9.06
C ASN A 5 -0.33 13.42 8.35
N PHE A 6 -1.21 14.41 8.20
CA PHE A 6 -2.50 14.21 7.53
C PHE A 6 -2.31 13.82 6.06
N ILE A 7 -1.37 14.43 5.35
CA ILE A 7 -1.19 14.20 3.91
C ILE A 7 -0.66 12.79 3.57
N LEU A 8 -0.08 12.07 4.54
CA LEU A 8 0.47 10.74 4.32
C LEU A 8 -0.61 9.72 3.91
N VAL A 9 -1.80 9.77 4.52
CA VAL A 9 -2.89 8.83 4.21
C VAL A 9 -3.45 9.05 2.79
N PRO A 10 -3.84 10.28 2.37
CA PRO A 10 -4.24 10.52 0.99
C PRO A 10 -3.15 10.18 -0.04
N MET A 11 -1.87 10.36 0.31
CA MET A 11 -0.76 10.00 -0.55
C MET A 11 -0.67 8.48 -0.75
N LEU A 12 -0.79 7.70 0.32
CA LEU A 12 -0.91 6.24 0.25
C LEU A 12 -2.10 5.83 -0.64
N ASP A 13 -3.28 6.41 -0.40
CA ASP A 13 -4.49 6.11 -1.19
C ASP A 13 -4.26 6.32 -2.69
N MET A 14 -3.62 7.44 -3.07
CA MET A 14 -3.31 7.73 -4.47
C MET A 14 -2.37 6.69 -5.09
N VAL A 15 -1.31 6.29 -4.37
CA VAL A 15 -0.35 5.30 -4.87
C VAL A 15 -1.03 3.95 -5.11
N ILE A 16 -1.81 3.51 -4.13
CA ILE A 16 -2.47 2.21 -4.17
C ILE A 16 -3.58 2.17 -5.22
N HIS A 17 -4.41 3.22 -5.32
CA HIS A 17 -5.47 3.25 -6.33
C HIS A 17 -4.96 3.46 -7.75
N LEU A 18 -3.83 4.15 -7.93
CA LEU A 18 -3.16 4.19 -9.23
C LEU A 18 -2.70 2.80 -9.65
N TRP A 19 -2.13 2.02 -8.72
CA TRP A 19 -1.76 0.63 -8.96
C TRP A 19 -2.99 -0.24 -9.30
N ASP A 20 -4.07 -0.10 -8.51
CA ASP A 20 -5.32 -0.84 -8.73
C ASP A 20 -5.86 -0.56 -10.15
N LEU A 21 -5.91 0.71 -10.56
CA LEU A 21 -6.38 1.12 -11.87
C LEU A 21 -5.48 0.58 -12.99
N ALA A 22 -4.16 0.81 -12.89
CA ALA A 22 -3.19 0.37 -13.89
C ALA A 22 -3.23 -1.16 -14.09
N SER A 23 -3.34 -1.91 -12.99
CA SER A 23 -3.51 -3.36 -13.01
C SER A 23 -4.79 -3.79 -13.72
N ALA A 24 -5.93 -3.13 -13.42
CA ALA A 24 -7.23 -3.46 -14.00
C ALA A 24 -7.31 -3.22 -15.52
N ILE A 25 -6.55 -2.27 -16.04
CA ILE A 25 -6.55 -1.90 -17.47
C ILE A 25 -5.32 -2.42 -18.23
N GLY A 26 -4.46 -3.22 -17.59
CA GLY A 26 -3.26 -3.79 -18.22
C GLY A 26 -2.19 -2.76 -18.60
N GLN A 27 -2.09 -1.66 -17.88
CA GLN A 27 -1.02 -0.65 -18.02
C GLN A 27 0.17 -0.99 -17.12
N ASP A 28 1.24 -0.20 -17.24
CA ASP A 28 2.38 -0.30 -16.32
C ASP A 28 1.92 0.02 -14.88
N LYS A 29 2.11 -0.96 -14.01
CA LYS A 29 1.73 -0.94 -12.58
C LYS A 29 2.96 -0.93 -11.68
N THR A 30 4.10 -0.48 -12.18
CA THR A 30 5.33 -0.34 -11.39
C THR A 30 5.19 0.83 -10.42
N ILE A 31 5.47 0.57 -9.15
CA ILE A 31 5.60 1.58 -8.10
C ILE A 31 7.09 1.77 -7.84
N ASP A 32 7.55 3.02 -7.89
CA ASP A 32 8.94 3.35 -7.57
C ASP A 32 9.31 2.86 -6.16
N ALA A 33 10.43 2.14 -6.06
CA ALA A 33 10.85 1.52 -4.81
C ALA A 33 10.92 2.50 -3.61
N PRO A 34 11.49 3.73 -3.73
CA PRO A 34 11.48 4.70 -2.63
C PRO A 34 10.06 5.12 -2.22
N LEU A 35 9.14 5.24 -3.17
CA LEU A 35 7.75 5.60 -2.91
C LEU A 35 7.02 4.47 -2.16
N ALA A 36 7.28 3.23 -2.55
CA ALA A 36 6.75 2.06 -1.86
C ALA A 36 7.28 1.96 -0.41
N GLU A 37 8.57 2.23 -0.18
CA GLU A 37 9.15 2.24 1.18
C GLU A 37 8.55 3.35 2.06
N ILE A 38 8.30 4.54 1.50
CA ILE A 38 7.59 5.61 2.23
C ILE A 38 6.18 5.13 2.62
N CYS A 39 5.46 4.50 1.69
CA CYS A 39 4.13 3.96 1.96
C CYS A 39 4.15 2.88 3.06
N ILE A 40 5.12 1.96 3.03
CA ILE A 40 5.32 0.96 4.09
C ILE A 40 5.53 1.64 5.45
N GLY A 41 6.30 2.74 5.49
CA GLY A 41 6.53 3.50 6.73
C GLY A 41 5.27 4.13 7.34
N ILE A 42 4.20 4.29 6.56
CA ILE A 42 2.89 4.78 7.03
C ILE A 42 2.07 3.66 7.69
N LEU A 43 2.32 2.40 7.32
CA LEU A 43 1.54 1.23 7.71
C LEU A 43 2.00 0.66 9.05
N THR A 44 1.74 1.38 10.14
CA THR A 44 1.92 0.82 11.49
C THR A 44 0.97 -0.39 11.70
N PRO A 45 1.28 -1.30 12.64
CA PRO A 45 0.39 -2.43 12.94
C PRO A 45 -1.04 -1.99 13.27
N GLU A 46 -1.21 -0.88 14.00
CA GLU A 46 -2.51 -0.32 14.35
C GLU A 46 -3.24 0.25 13.13
N ALA A 47 -2.51 0.88 12.20
CA ALA A 47 -3.08 1.39 10.96
C ALA A 47 -3.56 0.25 10.05
N ILE A 48 -2.77 -0.83 9.95
CA ILE A 48 -3.15 -2.03 9.20
C ILE A 48 -4.40 -2.67 9.81
N GLU A 49 -4.40 -2.91 11.12
CA GLU A 49 -5.51 -3.54 11.82
C GLU A 49 -6.79 -2.69 11.72
N GLY A 50 -6.69 -1.38 11.98
CA GLY A 50 -7.81 -0.45 11.82
C GLY A 50 -8.33 -0.41 10.38
N GLY A 51 -7.45 -0.37 9.39
CA GLY A 51 -7.83 -0.41 7.98
C GLY A 51 -8.55 -1.70 7.59
N ARG A 52 -8.14 -2.85 8.14
CA ARG A 52 -8.84 -4.14 7.96
C ARG A 52 -10.23 -4.14 8.59
N GLN A 53 -10.35 -3.67 9.83
CA GLN A 53 -11.64 -3.58 10.54
C GLN A 53 -12.64 -2.67 9.81
N MET A 54 -12.15 -1.60 9.18
CA MET A 54 -12.96 -0.68 8.38
C MET A 54 -13.24 -1.18 6.95
N GLY A 55 -12.66 -2.31 6.55
CA GLY A 55 -12.78 -2.86 5.19
C GLY A 55 -11.99 -2.11 4.11
N ALA A 56 -11.08 -1.21 4.51
CA ALA A 56 -10.20 -0.49 3.57
C ALA A 56 -9.08 -1.40 3.02
N PHE A 57 -8.61 -2.36 3.81
CA PHE A 57 -7.54 -3.30 3.43
C PHE A 57 -8.05 -4.75 3.41
N GLY A 58 -7.62 -5.54 2.41
CA GLY A 58 -7.93 -6.96 2.30
C GLY A 58 -7.03 -7.84 3.18
N PRO A 59 -7.33 -9.15 3.35
CA PRO A 59 -6.46 -10.12 4.04
C PRO A 59 -5.00 -10.03 3.61
N GLU A 60 -4.04 -10.15 4.54
CA GLU A 60 -2.61 -10.07 4.18
C GLU A 60 -2.26 -11.16 3.17
N VAL A 61 -1.55 -10.76 2.11
CA VAL A 61 -0.97 -11.68 1.13
C VAL A 61 0.54 -11.73 1.43
N PRO A 62 1.07 -12.88 1.89
CA PRO A 62 2.47 -12.98 2.27
C PRO A 62 3.40 -12.69 1.09
N SER A 63 4.24 -11.68 1.24
CA SER A 63 5.38 -11.47 0.34
C SER A 63 6.52 -12.41 0.74
N PRO A 64 7.29 -12.96 -0.22
CA PRO A 64 8.56 -13.61 0.09
C PRO A 64 9.45 -12.66 0.92
N GLY A 65 10.28 -13.21 1.82
CA GLY A 65 11.20 -12.41 2.65
C GLY A 65 12.22 -11.59 1.84
N THR A 66 12.41 -11.92 0.57
CA THR A 66 13.23 -11.19 -0.42
C THR A 66 12.39 -10.40 -1.43
N GLY A 67 11.09 -10.23 -1.16
CA GLY A 67 10.18 -9.50 -2.05
C GLY A 67 10.56 -8.03 -2.16
N THR A 68 10.29 -7.48 -3.34
CA THR A 68 10.44 -6.06 -3.65
C THR A 68 9.59 -5.18 -2.72
N PRO A 69 9.95 -3.90 -2.52
CA PRO A 69 9.13 -2.98 -1.72
C PRO A 69 7.66 -2.92 -2.19
N GLN A 70 7.42 -2.98 -3.50
CA GLN A 70 6.08 -3.04 -4.06
C GLN A 70 5.32 -4.30 -3.62
N GLU A 71 5.93 -5.49 -3.72
CA GLU A 71 5.28 -6.76 -3.31
C GLU A 71 4.92 -6.74 -1.82
N ARG A 72 5.82 -6.23 -0.97
CA ARG A 72 5.56 -6.10 0.46
C ARG A 72 4.42 -5.12 0.74
N LEU A 73 4.45 -3.93 0.14
CA LEU A 73 3.40 -2.92 0.30
C LEU A 73 2.02 -3.45 -0.11
N LEU A 74 1.93 -4.01 -1.31
CA LEU A 74 0.67 -4.53 -1.84
C LEU A 74 0.16 -5.71 -1.01
N GLY A 75 1.06 -6.61 -0.62
CA GLY A 75 0.74 -7.76 0.22
C GLY A 75 0.17 -7.38 1.59
N SER A 76 0.77 -6.39 2.25
CA SER A 76 0.28 -5.86 3.53
C SER A 76 -1.14 -5.29 3.46
N LEU A 77 -1.53 -4.78 2.28
CA LEU A 77 -2.86 -4.22 2.01
C LEU A 77 -3.83 -5.20 1.33
N GLY A 78 -3.40 -6.46 1.17
CA GLY A 78 -4.20 -7.57 0.64
C GLY A 78 -4.40 -7.60 -0.86
N ARG A 79 -3.46 -7.01 -1.60
CA ARG A 79 -3.40 -7.09 -3.07
C ARG A 79 -2.45 -8.20 -3.50
N THR A 80 -2.72 -8.77 -4.67
CA THR A 80 -1.86 -9.78 -5.31
C THR A 80 -1.10 -9.12 -6.47
N PRO A 81 0.22 -8.88 -6.34
CA PRO A 81 1.04 -8.25 -7.36
C PRO A 81 1.02 -8.95 -8.73
#